data_AF-X1UU01-F1
#
_entry.id   AF-X1UU01-F1
#
_cell.length_a   1.000
_cell.length_b   1.000
_cell.length_c   1.000
_cell.angle_alpha   90.00
_cell.angle_beta   90.00
_cell.angle_gamma   90.00
#
_symmetry.space_group_name_H-M   'P 1'
#
loop_
_entity.id
_entity.type
_entity.pdbx_description
1 polymer ?
#
loop_
_entity_poly.entity_id
_entity_poly.type
_entity_poly.pdbx_seq_one_letter_code
_entity_poly.pdbx_strand_id
1 'polypeptide(L)'
;MTDESKSWLNKNVITLSLIIAAIVTSAYLFLNTKSARADNPDVKVYDSSEFCDDLRGIRVALLKWPGAILPAMKKMFEWMNCTVMMVSANDIKNGCLDNFDVLVCPGGSGSPFGELGLEGTLKIQDFISGGGGYIGICAGAL
;
A
#
# COMPACT_ATOMS: atom_id res chain seq x y z
N MET A 1 -52.06 -28.27 -15.69
CA MET A 1 -50.84 -27.82 -14.98
C MET A 1 -51.29 -26.90 -13.85
N THR A 2 -51.15 -27.33 -12.60
CA THR A 2 -51.71 -26.66 -11.40
C THR A 2 -50.95 -25.36 -11.08
N ASP A 3 -51.60 -24.36 -10.47
CA ASP A 3 -50.95 -23.07 -10.16
C ASP A 3 -49.72 -23.20 -9.25
N GLU A 4 -49.69 -24.23 -8.40
CA GLU A 4 -48.52 -24.58 -7.59
C GLU A 4 -47.31 -24.99 -8.42
N SER A 5 -47.52 -25.75 -9.51
CA SER A 5 -46.42 -26.18 -10.40
C SER A 5 -45.79 -24.99 -11.14
N LYS A 6 -46.58 -23.99 -11.53
CA LYS A 6 -46.09 -22.75 -12.16
C LYS A 6 -45.33 -21.87 -11.17
N SER A 7 -45.82 -21.77 -9.93
CA SER A 7 -45.15 -21.03 -8.85
C SER A 7 -43.81 -21.65 -8.47
N TRP A 8 -43.75 -22.97 -8.39
CA TRP A 8 -42.52 -23.72 -8.11
C TRP A 8 -41.48 -23.56 -9.24
N LEU A 9 -41.92 -23.68 -10.50
CA LEU A 9 -41.05 -23.46 -11.66
C LEU A 9 -40.50 -22.03 -11.70
N ASN A 10 -41.34 -21.01 -11.47
CA ASN A 10 -40.90 -19.62 -11.46
C ASN A 10 -39.87 -19.32 -10.38
N LYS A 11 -40.03 -19.86 -9.16
CA LYS A 11 -39.04 -19.69 -8.09
C LYS A 11 -37.69 -20.29 -8.47
N ASN A 12 -37.67 -21.50 -9.00
CA ASN A 12 -36.41 -22.15 -9.39
C ASN A 12 -35.72 -21.45 -10.56
N VAL A 13 -36.48 -20.94 -11.54
CA VAL A 13 -35.93 -20.15 -12.66
C VAL A 13 -35.33 -18.84 -12.15
N ILE A 14 -35.97 -18.15 -11.21
CA ILE A 14 -35.44 -16.94 -10.59
C ILE A 14 -34.16 -17.25 -9.79
N THR A 15 -34.16 -18.32 -8.98
CA THR A 15 -32.99 -18.72 -8.20
C THR A 15 -31.80 -19.09 -9.08
N LEU A 16 -32.00 -19.86 -10.17
CA LEU A 16 -30.94 -20.16 -11.12
C LEU A 16 -30.39 -18.89 -11.78
N SER A 17 -31.27 -17.95 -12.14
CA SER A 17 -30.86 -16.69 -12.80
C SER A 17 -29.96 -15.86 -11.89
N LEU A 18 -30.25 -15.80 -10.59
CA LEU A 18 -29.42 -15.09 -9.62
C LEU A 18 -28.04 -15.75 -9.41
N ILE A 19 -27.99 -17.09 -9.36
CA ILE A 19 -26.74 -17.84 -9.23
C ILE A 19 -25.85 -17.62 -10.46
N ILE A 20 -26.43 -17.69 -11.66
CA ILE A 20 -25.70 -17.44 -12.91
C ILE A 20 -25.17 -16.00 -12.93
N ALA A 21 -26.00 -15.02 -12.55
CA ALA A 21 -25.58 -13.62 -12.49
C ALA A 21 -24.41 -13.41 -11.50
N ALA A 22 -24.44 -14.06 -10.34
CA ALA A 22 -23.35 -13.98 -9.36
C ALA A 22 -22.05 -14.61 -9.89
N ILE A 23 -22.12 -15.77 -10.55
CA ILE A 23 -20.97 -16.44 -11.15
C ILE A 23 -20.38 -15.58 -12.28
N VAL A 24 -21.22 -15.04 -13.17
CA VAL A 24 -20.78 -14.17 -14.27
C VAL A 24 -20.14 -12.89 -13.73
N THR A 25 -20.72 -12.27 -12.70
CA THR A 25 -20.16 -11.05 -12.09
C THR A 25 -18.81 -11.34 -11.42
N SER A 26 -18.70 -12.45 -10.70
CA SER A 26 -17.46 -12.85 -10.03
C SER A 26 -16.37 -13.22 -11.05
N ALA A 27 -16.72 -13.93 -12.13
CA ALA A 27 -15.82 -14.21 -13.23
C ALA A 27 -15.41 -12.93 -13.97
N TYR A 28 -16.32 -11.98 -14.19
CA TYR A 28 -16.01 -10.69 -14.82
C TYR A 28 -15.05 -9.87 -13.97
N LEU A 29 -15.26 -9.78 -12.66
CA LEU A 29 -14.33 -9.14 -11.73
C LEU A 29 -12.97 -9.86 -11.69
N PHE A 30 -12.96 -11.19 -11.74
CA PHE A 30 -11.72 -11.97 -11.75
C PHE A 30 -10.93 -11.81 -13.06
N LEU A 31 -11.63 -11.70 -14.19
CA LEU A 31 -11.02 -11.46 -15.50
C LEU A 31 -10.53 -10.00 -15.62
N ASN A 32 -11.27 -9.03 -15.10
CA ASN A 32 -10.85 -7.62 -15.08
C ASN A 32 -9.80 -7.28 -14.00
N THR A 33 -9.55 -8.16 -13.03
CA THR A 33 -8.43 -7.99 -12.08
C THR A 33 -7.12 -8.61 -12.60
N LYS A 34 -7.08 -9.10 -13.84
CA LYS A 34 -5.83 -9.44 -14.50
C LYS A 34 -5.04 -8.17 -14.84
N SER A 35 -4.18 -7.83 -13.87
CA SER A 35 -2.89 -7.16 -14.06
C SER A 35 -2.95 -5.70 -14.45
N ALA A 36 -2.83 -4.83 -13.45
CA ALA A 36 -2.33 -3.45 -13.60
C ALA A 36 -0.95 -3.35 -14.30
N ARG A 37 -0.34 -4.49 -14.70
CA ARG A 37 0.92 -4.60 -15.43
C ARG A 37 0.75 -4.69 -16.95
N ALA A 38 -0.47 -4.92 -17.49
CA ALA A 38 -0.66 -5.24 -18.90
C ALA A 38 -1.10 -4.08 -19.81
N ASP A 39 -1.56 -2.96 -19.25
CA ASP A 39 -2.29 -1.92 -20.02
C ASP A 39 -1.46 -0.68 -20.38
N ASN A 40 -0.13 -0.73 -20.31
CA ASN A 40 0.72 0.37 -20.76
C ASN A 40 1.51 -0.02 -22.03
N PRO A 41 0.95 0.18 -23.23
CA PRO A 41 1.58 -0.18 -24.50
C PRO A 41 2.84 0.67 -24.84
N ASP A 42 3.09 1.73 -24.07
CA ASP A 42 4.26 2.61 -24.21
C ASP A 42 5.38 2.29 -23.19
N VAL A 43 5.27 1.22 -22.40
CA VAL A 43 6.42 0.72 -21.64
C VAL A 43 7.43 0.17 -22.62
N LYS A 44 8.40 1.02 -23.00
CA LYS A 44 9.67 0.54 -23.54
C LYS A 44 10.15 -0.55 -22.58
N VAL A 45 10.37 -1.74 -23.12
CA VAL A 45 11.14 -2.79 -22.43
C VAL A 45 12.53 -2.21 -22.26
N TYR A 46 12.73 -1.49 -21.16
CA TYR A 46 14.06 -1.07 -20.72
C TYR A 46 14.83 -2.35 -20.44
N ASP A 47 16.02 -2.44 -21.00
CA ASP A 47 16.93 -3.53 -20.71
C ASP A 47 17.20 -3.56 -19.20
N SER A 48 16.58 -4.54 -18.51
CA SER A 48 16.64 -4.67 -17.06
C SER A 48 18.05 -4.97 -16.55
N SER A 49 19.04 -5.17 -17.43
CA SER A 49 20.44 -5.28 -17.02
C SER A 49 21.12 -3.95 -16.69
N GLU A 50 20.52 -2.79 -16.99
CA GLU A 50 21.09 -1.46 -16.67
C GLU A 50 20.32 -0.67 -15.60
N PHE A 51 19.19 -1.18 -15.09
CA PHE A 51 18.49 -0.54 -13.98
C PHE A 51 19.03 -1.06 -12.64
N CYS A 52 19.77 -0.22 -11.93
CA CYS A 52 20.15 -0.47 -10.54
C CYS A 52 18.93 -0.19 -9.62
N ASP A 53 17.83 -0.94 -9.81
CA ASP A 53 16.66 -0.96 -8.89
C ASP A 53 16.98 -1.62 -7.55
N ASP A 54 18.25 -1.98 -7.35
CA ASP A 54 18.75 -2.71 -6.22
C ASP A 54 19.16 -1.74 -5.11
N LEU A 55 18.21 -1.43 -4.23
CA LEU A 55 18.43 -0.58 -3.06
C LEU A 55 18.98 -1.39 -1.87
N ARG A 56 19.79 -2.43 -2.14
CA ARG A 56 20.47 -3.21 -1.10
C ARG A 56 21.28 -2.31 -0.19
N GLY A 57 21.16 -2.56 1.11
CA GLY A 57 21.86 -1.81 2.14
C GLY A 57 21.16 -0.52 2.56
N ILE A 58 20.13 -0.06 1.82
CA ILE A 58 19.32 1.07 2.26
C ILE A 58 18.38 0.62 3.39
N ARG A 59 18.47 1.31 4.52
CA ARG A 59 17.68 1.09 5.73
C ARG A 59 16.56 2.11 5.78
N VAL A 60 15.33 1.62 5.77
CA VAL A 60 14.11 2.41 5.71
C VAL A 60 13.40 2.39 7.05
N ALA A 61 13.20 3.56 7.65
CA ALA A 61 12.30 3.78 8.77
C ALA A 61 10.89 4.03 8.23
N LEU A 62 9.96 3.10 8.44
CA LEU A 62 8.56 3.24 8.05
C LEU A 62 7.74 3.73 9.25
N LEU A 63 7.32 4.99 9.23
CA LEU A 63 6.59 5.60 10.35
C LEU A 63 5.19 5.01 10.47
N LYS A 64 4.84 4.52 11.66
CA LYS A 64 3.51 3.99 12.01
C LYS A 64 2.73 4.96 12.90
N TRP A 65 1.43 5.09 12.63
CA TRP A 65 0.43 5.75 13.48
C TRP A 65 -0.94 5.07 13.27
N PRO A 66 -1.93 5.32 14.14
CA PRO A 66 -3.30 4.86 13.91
C PRO A 66 -3.86 5.41 12.59
N GLY A 67 -4.09 4.52 11.61
CA GLY A 67 -4.59 4.89 10.29
C GLY A 67 -3.56 4.83 9.16
N ALA A 68 -2.28 4.61 9.45
CA ALA A 68 -1.23 4.42 8.45
C ALA A 68 -1.44 3.15 7.61
N ILE A 69 -1.27 3.25 6.29
CA ILE A 69 -1.31 2.09 5.36
C ILE A 69 0.12 1.53 5.22
N LEU A 70 0.46 0.59 6.11
CA LEU A 70 1.81 0.03 6.21
C LEU A 70 2.12 -1.13 5.24
N PRO A 71 1.22 -2.12 5.02
CA PRO A 71 1.60 -3.35 4.30
C PRO A 71 2.07 -3.11 2.86
N ALA A 72 1.37 -2.26 2.12
CA ALA A 72 1.74 -1.92 0.74
C ALA A 72 3.11 -1.22 0.69
N MET A 73 3.32 -0.26 1.59
CA MET A 73 4.57 0.49 1.67
C MET A 73 5.75 -0.41 2.00
N LYS A 74 5.60 -1.25 3.03
CA LYS A 74 6.63 -2.22 3.42
C LYS A 74 6.98 -3.16 2.26
N LYS A 75 5.96 -3.70 1.58
CA LYS A 75 6.17 -4.63 0.46
C LYS A 75 6.84 -3.97 -0.74
N MET A 76 6.53 -2.70 -1.01
CA MET A 76 7.18 -1.93 -2.07
C MET A 76 8.69 -1.79 -1.81
N PHE A 77 9.09 -1.36 -0.61
CA PHE A 77 10.51 -1.22 -0.28
C PHE A 77 11.25 -2.56 -0.15
N GLU A 78 10.60 -3.61 0.36
CA GLU A 78 11.17 -4.96 0.34
C GLU A 78 11.37 -5.48 -1.09
N TRP A 79 10.45 -5.18 -2.01
CA TRP A 79 10.57 -5.55 -3.42
C TRP A 79 11.77 -4.86 -4.11
N MET A 80 12.10 -3.64 -3.68
CA MET A 80 13.30 -2.90 -4.08
C MET A 80 14.57 -3.32 -3.31
N ASN A 81 14.53 -4.40 -2.51
CA ASN A 81 15.65 -4.95 -1.76
C ASN A 81 16.17 -4.07 -0.59
N CYS A 82 15.34 -3.13 -0.10
CA CYS A 82 15.64 -2.36 1.11
C CYS A 82 15.43 -3.19 2.38
N THR A 83 16.09 -2.79 3.47
CA THR A 83 15.76 -3.25 4.82
C THR A 83 14.74 -2.29 5.44
N VAL A 84 13.55 -2.77 5.79
CA VAL A 84 12.46 -1.92 6.31
C VAL A 84 12.15 -2.23 7.76
N MET A 85 12.19 -1.22 8.64
CA MET A 85 11.73 -1.33 10.03
C MET A 85 10.61 -0.32 10.30
N MET A 86 9.57 -0.77 11.01
CA MET A 86 8.51 0.13 11.45
C MET A 86 8.96 0.90 12.69
N VAL A 87 8.78 2.21 12.69
CA VAL A 87 9.14 3.10 13.81
C VAL A 87 7.92 3.89 14.28
N SER A 88 7.80 4.12 15.58
CA SER A 88 6.80 5.00 16.17
C SER A 88 7.31 6.43 16.33
N ALA A 89 6.40 7.36 16.61
CA ALA A 89 6.78 8.72 17.02
C ALA A 89 7.69 8.73 18.26
N ASN A 90 7.52 7.78 19.18
CA ASN A 90 8.37 7.65 20.37
C ASN A 90 9.78 7.18 20.00
N ASP A 91 9.92 6.25 19.06
CA ASP A 91 11.23 5.79 18.59
C ASP A 91 12.01 6.94 17.94
N ILE A 92 11.32 7.78 17.14
CA ILE A 92 11.90 8.97 16.51
C ILE A 92 12.36 9.98 17.56
N LYS A 93 11.54 10.29 18.57
CA LYS A 93 11.92 11.18 19.68
C LYS A 93 13.16 10.68 20.41
N ASN A 94 13.28 9.36 20.57
CA ASN A 94 14.45 8.71 21.18
C ASN A 94 15.66 8.56 20.24
N GLY A 95 15.64 9.16 19.04
CA GLY A 95 16.78 9.21 18.13
C GLY A 95 16.98 7.96 17.27
N CYS A 96 15.95 7.15 17.03
CA CYS A 96 16.13 5.93 16.23
C CYS A 96 16.60 6.20 14.79
N LEU A 97 16.36 7.40 14.26
CA LEU A 97 16.65 7.79 12.87
C LEU A 97 18.14 7.72 12.50
N ASP A 98 19.05 7.79 13.48
CA ASP A 98 20.51 7.66 13.26
C ASP A 98 20.89 6.30 12.64
N ASN A 99 20.00 5.30 12.73
CA ASN A 99 20.19 3.96 12.18
C ASN A 99 19.56 3.75 10.80
N PHE A 100 19.08 4.82 10.15
CA PHE A 100 18.35 4.73 8.90
C PHE A 100 18.91 5.71 7.87
N ASP A 101 18.63 5.40 6.61
CA ASP A 101 19.03 6.22 5.48
C ASP A 101 17.82 6.98 4.91
N VAL A 102 16.61 6.43 5.07
CA VAL A 102 15.36 7.05 4.61
C VAL A 102 14.25 6.91 5.66
N LEU A 103 13.56 8.01 5.96
CA LEU A 103 12.28 8.03 6.67
C LEU A 103 11.12 8.05 5.66
N VAL A 104 10.20 7.12 5.80
CA VAL A 104 9.00 7.00 4.99
C VAL A 104 7.77 7.25 5.87
N CYS A 105 7.02 8.30 5.50
CA CYS A 105 5.73 8.63 6.05
C CYS A 105 4.64 8.19 5.04
N PRO A 106 3.99 7.03 5.25
CA PRO A 106 3.02 6.48 4.30
C PRO A 106 1.73 7.32 4.20
N GLY A 107 0.84 6.92 3.28
CA GLY A 107 -0.54 7.42 3.30
C GLY A 107 -1.34 6.82 4.45
N GLY A 108 -2.51 7.39 4.71
CA GLY A 108 -3.41 6.90 5.75
C GLY A 108 -4.47 7.90 6.14
N SER A 109 -5.29 7.53 7.12
CA SER A 109 -6.12 8.49 7.85
C SER A 109 -5.34 9.09 9.03
N GLY A 110 -5.70 10.32 9.40
CA GLY A 110 -5.02 11.04 10.48
C GLY A 110 -3.60 11.46 10.10
N SER A 111 -2.78 11.75 11.11
CA SER A 111 -1.41 12.22 10.93
C SER A 111 -0.53 11.85 12.13
N PRO A 112 0.77 11.54 11.93
CA PRO A 112 1.69 11.27 13.03
C PRO A 112 2.12 12.54 13.80
N PHE A 113 1.88 13.75 13.26
CA PHE A 113 2.43 14.99 13.82
C PHE A 113 1.90 15.33 15.23
N GLY A 114 0.70 14.85 15.58
CA GLY A 114 0.17 14.98 16.93
C GLY A 114 0.99 14.20 17.98
N GLU A 115 1.47 13.00 17.63
CA GLU A 115 2.28 12.16 18.54
C GLU A 115 3.77 12.53 18.51
N LEU A 116 4.25 12.99 17.34
CA LEU A 116 5.61 13.52 17.19
C LEU A 116 5.80 14.81 17.98
N GLY A 117 4.82 15.72 17.94
CA GLY A 117 4.94 17.05 18.53
C GLY A 117 6.14 17.82 17.98
N LEU A 118 6.54 18.89 18.67
CA LEU A 118 7.69 19.70 18.28
C LEU A 118 9.00 18.89 18.33
N GLU A 119 9.20 18.09 19.38
CA GLU A 119 10.41 17.30 19.58
C GLU A 119 10.65 16.30 18.44
N GLY A 120 9.66 15.47 18.12
CA GLY A 120 9.78 14.50 17.04
C GLY A 120 9.94 15.18 15.67
N THR A 121 9.27 16.32 15.47
CA THR A 121 9.40 17.11 14.23
C THR A 121 10.81 17.67 14.07
N LEU A 122 11.43 18.17 15.14
CA LEU A 122 12.82 18.62 15.12
C LEU A 122 13.78 17.47 14.83
N LYS A 123 13.56 16.27 15.41
CA LYS A 123 14.35 15.08 15.07
C LYS A 123 14.29 14.72 13.59
N ILE A 124 13.13 14.85 12.96
CA ILE A 124 12.97 14.63 11.51
C ILE A 124 13.72 15.72 10.72
N GLN A 125 13.61 16.98 11.13
CA GLN A 125 14.34 18.08 10.48
C GLN A 125 15.86 17.91 10.58
N ASP A 126 16.37 17.52 11.75
CA ASP A 126 17.78 17.24 11.98
C ASP A 126 18.27 16.09 11.08
N PHE A 127 17.48 15.01 11.00
CA PHE A 127 17.76 13.87 10.13
C PHE A 127 17.85 14.29 8.65
N ILE A 128 16.88 15.06 8.16
CA ILE A 128 16.87 15.57 6.77
C ILE A 128 18.05 16.51 6.52
N SER A 129 18.30 17.43 7.45
CA SER A 129 19.41 18.40 7.37
C SER A 129 20.77 17.70 7.41
N GLY A 130 20.85 16.55 8.07
CA GLY A 130 22.02 15.67 8.09
C GLY A 130 22.19 14.81 6.83
N GLY A 131 21.29 14.91 5.84
CA GLY A 131 21.35 14.17 4.58
C GLY A 131 20.48 12.91 4.52
N GLY A 132 19.64 12.67 5.53
CA GLY A 132 18.65 11.59 5.53
C GLY A 132 17.54 11.82 4.49
N GLY A 133 17.16 10.78 3.77
CA GLY A 133 16.07 10.85 2.79
C GLY A 133 14.69 10.91 3.45
N TYR A 134 13.76 11.68 2.91
CA TYR A 134 12.37 11.73 3.37
C TYR A 134 11.41 11.43 2.22
N ILE A 135 10.48 10.50 2.44
CA ILE A 135 9.42 10.17 1.49
C ILE A 135 8.07 10.28 2.21
N GLY A 136 7.30 11.29 1.85
CA GLY A 136 5.93 11.47 2.32
C GLY A 136 4.91 11.13 1.24
N ILE A 137 3.86 10.37 1.59
CA ILE A 137 2.78 10.05 0.65
C ILE A 137 1.43 10.43 1.26
N CYS A 138 0.62 11.19 0.52
CA CYS A 138 -0.72 11.61 0.95
C CYS A 138 -0.65 12.28 2.35
N ALA A 139 -1.27 11.70 3.37
CA ALA A 139 -1.25 12.21 4.74
C ALA A 139 0.17 12.31 5.34
N GLY A 140 1.11 11.49 4.86
CA GLY A 140 2.52 11.56 5.26
C GLY A 140 3.35 12.60 4.52
N ALA A 141 2.80 13.29 3.51
CA ALA A 141 3.47 14.39 2.83
C ALA A 141 3.22 15.77 3.48
N LEU A 142 2.34 15.81 4.50
CA LEU A 142 1.97 17.02 5.24
C LEU A 142 3.09 17.51 6.16
#